data_AF-A0A9P7MMP4-F1
#
_entry.id   AF-A0A9P7MMP4-F1
#
_cell.length_a   1.000
_cell.length_b   1.000
_cell.length_c   1.000
_cell.angle_alpha   90.00
_cell.angle_beta   90.00
_cell.angle_gamma   90.00
#
_symmetry.space_group_name_H-M   'P 1'
#
loop_
_entity.id
_entity.type
_entity.pdbx_description
1 polymer ?
#
loop_
_entity_poly.entity_id
_entity_poly.type
_entity_poly.pdbx_seq_one_letter_code
_entity_poly.pdbx_strand_id
1 'polypeptide(L)'
;MRLCNLFTSLLLGISVTSVSLASPFDIEGDLQDRTVILDTRALRLVIAKEPGKDATCPYRPRAGNFGPYPPHKYTKNQIKVAFIAGAKYAADGKQVGARKYPHDFGNGEKLPFPCGKNKMEFPIDAKTNLNPYGGGPSDNIPDRVVFEYQRKKREFVAKYCGVMRHGTGRDFVKCT
;
A
#
# COMPACT_ATOMS: atom_id res chain seq x y z
N MET A 1 -67.90 48.07 1.29
CA MET A 1 -68.27 48.84 2.52
C MET A 1 -67.23 48.48 3.59
N ARG A 2 -66.57 49.46 4.25
CA ARG A 2 -66.92 50.06 5.57
C ARG A 2 -67.07 48.98 6.67
N LEU A 3 -66.44 49.05 7.86
CA LEU A 3 -65.59 50.05 8.56
C LEU A 3 -64.34 49.33 9.14
N CYS A 4 -63.15 49.91 9.40
CA CYS A 4 -62.73 51.07 10.24
C CYS A 4 -62.96 50.92 11.76
N ASN A 5 -61.88 50.64 12.52
CA ASN A 5 -61.36 51.33 13.73
C ASN A 5 -60.14 50.52 14.29
N LEU A 6 -59.00 51.07 14.73
CA LEU A 6 -58.69 52.12 15.74
C LEU A 6 -59.05 51.67 17.19
N PHE A 7 -58.21 51.78 18.23
CA PHE A 7 -56.83 52.30 18.40
C PHE A 7 -55.84 51.12 18.74
N THR A 8 -54.66 51.17 19.39
CA THR A 8 -53.93 52.17 20.23
C THR A 8 -52.40 51.89 20.25
N SER A 9 -51.59 52.83 20.77
CA SER A 9 -50.12 52.77 20.89
C SER A 9 -49.60 52.16 22.20
N LEU A 10 -48.32 51.76 22.24
CA LEU A 10 -47.32 52.43 23.12
C LEU A 10 -45.87 52.27 22.59
N LEU A 11 -44.91 52.98 23.20
CA LEU A 11 -43.53 53.20 22.72
C LEU A 11 -42.47 52.35 23.47
N LEU A 12 -41.20 52.63 23.13
CA LEU A 12 -39.91 52.19 23.72
C LEU A 12 -39.32 50.94 23.03
N GLY A 13 -38.17 51.01 22.34
CA GLY A 13 -37.26 52.14 22.13
C GLY A 13 -36.06 52.14 23.08
N ILE A 14 -35.19 51.14 22.95
CA ILE A 14 -33.89 51.06 23.62
C ILE A 14 -32.83 50.73 22.56
N SER A 15 -31.83 51.60 22.42
CA SER A 15 -30.61 51.29 21.69
C SER A 15 -29.68 50.48 22.60
N VAL A 16 -29.08 49.40 22.09
CA VAL A 16 -28.07 48.61 22.82
C VAL A 16 -26.80 48.58 21.98
N THR A 17 -25.70 49.00 22.59
CA THR A 17 -24.40 49.12 21.92
C THR A 17 -23.77 47.77 21.61
N SER A 18 -22.94 47.72 20.57
CA SER A 18 -22.14 46.55 20.22
C SER A 18 -21.10 46.25 21.30
N VAL A 19 -21.27 45.11 21.99
CA VAL A 19 -20.29 44.62 22.97
C VAL A 19 -19.32 43.67 22.27
N SER A 20 -18.08 44.11 22.09
CA SER A 20 -16.98 43.23 21.64
C SER A 20 -16.46 42.41 22.82
N LEU A 21 -16.94 41.18 22.97
CA LEU A 21 -16.43 40.22 23.95
C LEU A 21 -15.23 39.45 23.36
N ALA A 22 -14.05 40.06 23.45
CA ALA A 22 -12.80 39.33 23.28
C ALA A 22 -12.60 38.38 24.47
N SER A 23 -12.69 37.07 24.25
CA SER A 23 -12.48 36.05 25.27
C SER A 23 -10.98 35.78 25.49
N PRO A 24 -10.40 36.10 26.67
CA PRO A 24 -8.97 35.97 26.91
C PRO A 24 -8.61 34.56 27.37
N PHE A 25 -8.33 33.66 26.43
CA PHE A 25 -7.66 32.38 26.70
C PHE A 25 -6.61 32.10 25.63
N ASP A 26 -5.40 32.58 25.91
CA ASP A 26 -4.21 32.31 25.12
C ASP A 26 -3.68 30.89 25.35
N ILE A 27 -3.23 30.27 24.25
CA ILE A 27 -2.06 29.38 24.15
C ILE A 27 -1.97 28.21 25.17
N GLU A 28 -2.38 27.01 24.74
CA GLU A 28 -1.57 25.75 24.71
C GLU A 28 -2.47 24.55 24.31
N GLY A 29 -2.52 24.17 23.01
CA GLY A 29 -3.35 23.02 22.59
C GLY A 29 -3.27 22.53 21.13
N ASP A 30 -2.93 23.37 20.15
CA ASP A 30 -3.09 23.05 18.70
C ASP A 30 -1.76 22.71 17.96
N LEU A 31 -0.80 22.07 18.65
CA LEU A 31 0.49 21.70 18.04
C LEU A 31 0.86 20.20 18.17
N GLN A 32 0.35 19.52 19.19
CA GLN A 32 0.60 18.07 19.37
C GLN A 32 -0.30 17.22 18.47
N ASP A 33 -1.58 17.56 18.31
CA ASP A 33 -2.49 16.81 17.42
C ASP A 33 -2.05 16.89 15.95
N ARG A 34 -1.70 18.09 15.47
CA ARG A 34 -1.19 18.32 14.11
C ARG A 34 0.12 17.59 13.79
N THR A 35 0.94 17.27 14.80
CA THR A 35 2.19 16.53 14.58
C THR A 35 1.96 15.02 14.50
N VAL A 36 0.92 14.47 15.15
CA VAL A 36 0.49 13.07 15.00
C VAL A 36 -0.07 12.80 13.59
N ILE A 37 -0.93 13.68 13.07
CA ILE A 37 -1.52 13.55 11.72
C ILE A 37 -0.45 13.56 10.61
N LEU A 38 0.71 14.19 10.84
CA LEU A 38 1.81 14.30 9.87
C LEU A 38 2.80 13.13 9.85
N ASP A 39 2.58 12.04 10.60
CA ASP A 39 3.49 10.88 10.63
C ASP A 39 3.02 9.66 9.80
N THR A 40 1.82 9.68 9.20
CA THR A 40 1.38 8.69 8.20
C THR A 40 2.05 8.91 6.83
N ARG A 41 3.39 8.94 6.82
CA ARG A 41 4.24 9.40 5.71
C ARG A 41 4.42 8.34 4.63
N ALA A 42 3.38 8.14 3.82
CA ALA A 42 3.52 7.45 2.54
C ALA A 42 4.64 8.10 1.71
N LEU A 43 5.68 7.33 1.40
CA LEU A 43 6.85 7.81 0.67
C LEU A 43 6.55 7.93 -0.82
N ARG A 44 7.18 8.89 -1.51
CA ARG A 44 7.10 9.00 -2.97
C ARG A 44 7.72 7.75 -3.60
N LEU A 45 6.90 6.90 -4.21
CA LEU A 45 7.37 5.73 -4.95
C LEU A 45 8.17 6.17 -6.18
N VAL A 46 9.38 5.61 -6.34
CA VAL A 46 10.26 5.84 -7.49
C VAL A 46 10.65 4.49 -8.08
N ILE A 47 10.23 4.21 -9.32
CA ILE A 47 10.58 2.97 -10.01
C ILE A 47 11.92 3.16 -10.73
N ALA A 48 12.99 2.56 -10.20
CA ALA A 48 14.34 2.62 -10.77
C ALA A 48 14.61 1.54 -11.82
N LYS A 49 13.83 0.46 -11.84
CA LYS A 49 13.87 -0.57 -12.89
C LYS A 49 12.56 -1.35 -12.95
N GLU A 50 12.00 -1.47 -14.14
CA GLU A 50 10.83 -2.31 -14.44
C GLU A 50 11.22 -3.71 -14.95
N PRO A 51 10.30 -4.70 -14.91
CA PRO A 51 10.47 -5.95 -15.65
C PRO A 51 10.52 -5.68 -17.17
N GLY A 52 11.64 -6.04 -17.79
CA GLY A 52 11.82 -5.91 -19.25
C GLY A 52 11.27 -7.08 -20.07
N LYS A 53 10.97 -8.22 -19.45
CA LYS A 53 10.55 -9.46 -20.11
C LYS A 53 9.56 -10.28 -19.27
N ASP A 54 8.96 -11.27 -19.93
CA ASP A 54 8.21 -12.37 -19.30
C ASP A 54 9.10 -13.22 -18.39
N ALA A 55 8.48 -14.04 -17.52
CA ALA A 55 9.18 -15.04 -16.71
C ALA A 55 8.39 -16.35 -16.62
N THR A 56 9.07 -17.48 -16.74
CA THR A 56 8.48 -18.82 -16.63
C THR A 56 8.90 -19.47 -15.32
N CYS A 57 7.94 -19.75 -14.45
CA CYS A 57 8.16 -20.47 -13.21
C CYS A 57 8.03 -21.98 -13.45
N PRO A 58 9.02 -22.80 -13.05
CA PRO A 58 9.06 -24.23 -13.36
C PRO A 58 8.04 -25.03 -12.55
N TYR A 59 7.84 -26.29 -12.92
CA TYR A 59 7.14 -27.26 -12.07
C TYR A 59 7.81 -27.31 -10.69
N ARG A 60 7.01 -27.35 -9.62
CA ARG A 60 7.48 -27.72 -8.27
C ARG A 60 6.51 -28.70 -7.61
N PRO A 61 6.99 -29.76 -6.95
CA PRO A 61 6.17 -30.50 -6.00
C PRO A 61 5.74 -29.57 -4.85
N ARG A 62 4.60 -29.90 -4.25
CA ARG A 62 4.02 -29.20 -3.10
C ARG A 62 3.97 -30.15 -1.90
N ALA A 63 4.06 -29.63 -0.68
CA ALA A 63 3.96 -30.43 0.53
C ALA A 63 2.50 -30.73 0.90
N GLY A 64 2.25 -31.93 1.46
CA GLY A 64 0.92 -32.40 1.87
C GLY A 64 0.05 -32.87 0.70
N ASN A 65 -1.23 -33.11 0.98
CA ASN A 65 -2.20 -33.71 0.04
C ASN A 65 -2.68 -32.74 -1.07
N PHE A 66 -1.90 -31.72 -1.40
CA PHE A 66 -2.22 -30.75 -2.44
C PHE A 66 -1.43 -31.06 -3.71
N GLY A 67 -2.10 -30.96 -4.87
CA GLY A 67 -1.45 -31.13 -6.17
C GLY A 67 -0.23 -30.21 -6.36
N PRO A 68 0.75 -30.62 -7.19
CA PRO A 68 1.95 -29.85 -7.46
C PRO A 68 1.63 -28.53 -8.17
N TYR A 69 2.57 -27.58 -8.13
CA TYR A 69 2.45 -26.34 -8.88
C TYR A 69 2.93 -26.58 -10.33
N PRO A 70 2.03 -26.62 -11.35
CA PRO A 70 2.43 -26.84 -12.74
C PRO A 70 3.22 -25.64 -13.29
N PRO A 71 4.05 -25.81 -14.34
CA PRO A 71 4.76 -24.70 -14.96
C PRO A 71 3.81 -23.57 -15.33
N HIS A 72 4.21 -22.32 -15.10
CA HIS A 72 3.41 -21.15 -15.46
C HIS A 72 4.27 -20.02 -16.01
N LYS A 73 3.81 -19.38 -17.09
CA LYS A 73 4.46 -18.23 -17.72
C LYS A 73 3.70 -16.95 -17.40
N TYR A 74 4.32 -16.06 -16.63
CA TYR A 74 3.82 -14.71 -16.42
C TYR A 74 4.28 -13.78 -17.55
N THR A 75 3.35 -13.02 -18.11
CA THR A 75 3.67 -11.89 -18.99
C THR A 75 4.39 -10.78 -18.21
N LYS A 76 5.23 -10.02 -18.91
CA LYS A 76 5.87 -8.78 -18.42
C LYS A 76 4.88 -7.85 -17.70
N ASN A 77 3.64 -7.77 -18.18
CA ASN A 77 2.60 -6.90 -17.64
C ASN A 77 2.03 -7.42 -16.30
N GLN A 78 1.78 -8.72 -16.14
CA GLN A 78 1.42 -9.31 -14.84
C GLN A 78 2.53 -9.09 -13.81
N ILE A 79 3.80 -9.27 -14.22
CA ILE A 79 4.97 -9.01 -13.38
C ILE A 79 5.05 -7.53 -12.98
N LYS A 80 4.81 -6.61 -13.92
CA LYS A 80 4.81 -5.15 -13.68
C LYS A 80 3.73 -4.74 -12.68
N VAL A 81 2.51 -5.28 -12.81
CA VAL A 81 1.40 -5.02 -11.87
C VAL A 81 1.77 -5.47 -10.45
N ALA A 82 2.20 -6.72 -10.28
CA ALA A 82 2.54 -7.25 -8.95
C ALA A 82 3.72 -6.49 -8.31
N PHE A 83 4.74 -6.14 -9.11
CA PHE A 83 5.88 -5.35 -8.66
C PHE A 83 5.48 -3.95 -8.20
N ILE A 84 4.70 -3.22 -9.00
CA ILE A 84 4.29 -1.84 -8.66
C ILE A 84 3.35 -1.83 -7.45
N ALA A 85 2.42 -2.80 -7.34
CA ALA A 85 1.54 -2.92 -6.18
C ALA A 85 2.31 -3.22 -4.89
N GLY A 86 3.23 -4.18 -4.92
CA GLY A 86 4.11 -4.47 -3.79
C GLY A 86 4.96 -3.27 -3.39
N ALA A 87 5.59 -2.59 -4.36
CA ALA A 87 6.38 -1.41 -4.10
C ALA A 87 5.54 -0.22 -3.56
N LYS A 88 4.30 -0.06 -4.02
CA LYS A 88 3.35 0.96 -3.51
C LYS A 88 2.96 0.68 -2.06
N TYR A 89 2.58 -0.56 -1.72
CA TYR A 89 2.30 -0.92 -0.33
C TYR A 89 3.51 -0.68 0.59
N ALA A 90 4.72 -1.07 0.16
CA ALA A 90 5.94 -0.80 0.93
C ALA A 90 6.26 0.69 1.11
N ALA A 91 5.99 1.51 0.09
CA ALA A 91 6.12 2.97 0.13
C ALA A 91 5.09 3.61 1.09
N ASP A 92 3.85 3.11 1.08
CA ASP A 92 2.75 3.54 1.96
C ASP A 92 2.88 3.07 3.42
N GLY A 93 3.87 2.23 3.73
CA GLY A 93 3.99 1.57 5.04
C GLY A 93 2.92 0.49 5.29
N LYS A 94 2.19 0.08 4.24
CA LYS A 94 1.08 -0.87 4.30
C LYS A 94 1.54 -2.30 4.03
N GLN A 95 0.89 -3.26 4.68
CA GLN A 95 0.99 -4.69 4.39
C GLN A 95 -0.42 -5.29 4.24
N VAL A 96 -0.54 -6.40 3.50
CA VAL A 96 -1.81 -7.08 3.19
C VAL A 96 -1.71 -8.61 3.38
N GLY A 97 -2.82 -9.19 3.84
CA GLY A 97 -2.98 -10.62 4.11
C GLY A 97 -2.23 -11.14 5.33
N ALA A 98 -2.55 -12.37 5.75
CA ALA A 98 -2.03 -12.96 6.99
C ALA A 98 -0.49 -13.09 7.05
N ARG A 99 0.17 -13.23 5.89
CA ARG A 99 1.64 -13.23 5.77
C ARG A 99 2.28 -11.83 5.70
N LYS A 100 1.49 -10.75 5.75
CA LYS A 100 1.93 -9.36 5.75
C LYS A 100 2.79 -8.98 4.53
N TYR A 101 2.29 -9.20 3.33
CA TYR A 101 3.01 -8.80 2.11
C TYR A 101 2.83 -7.30 1.80
N PRO A 102 3.82 -6.59 1.27
CA PRO A 102 5.20 -7.01 1.06
C PRO A 102 5.97 -7.11 2.38
N HIS A 103 6.93 -8.03 2.44
CA HIS A 103 7.90 -8.12 3.53
C HIS A 103 9.29 -8.38 2.96
N ASP A 104 10.33 -8.19 3.79
CA ASP A 104 11.70 -8.47 3.39
C ASP A 104 11.87 -9.95 2.97
N PHE A 105 12.72 -10.16 1.96
CA PHE A 105 13.07 -11.47 1.43
C PHE A 105 14.52 -11.80 1.83
N GLY A 106 14.68 -12.75 2.75
CA GLY A 106 15.98 -13.12 3.32
C GLY A 106 16.95 -13.76 2.32
N ASN A 107 16.46 -14.41 1.25
CA ASN A 107 17.26 -15.10 0.24
C ASN A 107 18.27 -16.10 0.81
N GLY A 108 17.86 -16.93 1.78
CA GLY A 108 18.71 -17.96 2.40
C GLY A 108 19.17 -19.03 1.41
N GLU A 109 18.36 -19.25 0.38
CA GLU A 109 18.58 -20.09 -0.79
C GLU A 109 19.65 -19.51 -1.75
N LYS A 110 20.11 -18.28 -1.51
CA LYS A 110 21.11 -17.55 -2.31
C LYS A 110 20.73 -17.45 -3.80
N LEU A 111 19.44 -17.28 -4.11
CA LEU A 111 18.98 -17.19 -5.49
C LEU A 111 19.68 -16.02 -6.23
N PRO A 112 20.17 -16.24 -7.46
CA PRO A 112 20.98 -15.27 -8.20
C PRO A 112 20.09 -14.19 -8.83
N PHE A 113 19.56 -13.30 -7.98
CA PHE A 113 18.83 -12.12 -8.39
C PHE A 113 19.77 -10.90 -8.51
N PRO A 114 19.60 -10.04 -9.53
CA PRO A 114 20.38 -8.80 -9.70
C PRO A 114 19.93 -7.66 -8.74
N CYS A 115 19.60 -8.02 -7.50
CA CYS A 115 19.36 -7.11 -6.38
C CYS A 115 20.69 -6.83 -5.64
N GLY A 116 20.81 -5.66 -5.03
CA GLY A 116 21.71 -5.42 -3.91
C GLY A 116 21.19 -5.97 -2.58
N LYS A 117 21.48 -5.25 -1.49
CA LYS A 117 21.32 -5.75 -0.11
C LYS A 117 19.85 -5.93 0.29
N ASN A 118 19.08 -4.85 0.28
CA ASN A 118 17.70 -4.82 0.79
C ASN A 118 16.73 -5.23 -0.31
N LYS A 119 15.84 -6.19 -0.03
CA LYS A 119 14.93 -6.76 -1.03
C LYS A 119 13.67 -7.28 -0.36
N MET A 120 12.54 -7.13 -1.04
CA MET A 120 11.21 -7.56 -0.61
C MET A 120 10.61 -8.53 -1.62
N GLU A 121 9.69 -9.36 -1.13
CA GLU A 121 8.82 -10.20 -1.95
C GLU A 121 7.36 -9.74 -1.89
N PHE A 122 6.63 -9.96 -2.99
CA PHE A 122 5.20 -9.72 -3.07
C PHE A 122 4.52 -10.78 -3.96
N PRO A 123 3.31 -11.29 -3.63
CA PRO A 123 2.67 -12.34 -4.42
C PRO A 123 2.29 -11.90 -5.83
N ILE A 124 2.46 -12.83 -6.77
CA ILE A 124 1.90 -12.75 -8.12
C ILE A 124 1.03 -13.99 -8.33
N ASP A 125 -0.18 -13.79 -8.84
CA ASP A 125 -1.15 -14.87 -9.10
C ASP A 125 -1.50 -14.90 -10.59
N ALA A 126 -1.56 -16.10 -11.15
CA ALA A 126 -2.00 -16.35 -12.52
C ALA A 126 -3.49 -16.00 -12.72
N LYS A 127 -4.30 -16.15 -11.65
CA LYS A 127 -5.77 -16.11 -11.72
C LYS A 127 -6.38 -14.72 -11.65
N THR A 128 -5.66 -13.72 -11.15
CA THR A 128 -6.23 -12.39 -10.86
C THR A 128 -6.34 -11.47 -12.08
N ASN A 129 -5.90 -11.91 -13.26
CA ASN A 129 -6.04 -11.22 -14.55
C ASN A 129 -5.71 -9.70 -14.49
N LEU A 130 -4.44 -9.39 -14.19
CA LEU A 130 -3.90 -8.03 -13.98
C LEU A 130 -4.44 -7.25 -12.75
N ASN A 131 -5.21 -7.88 -11.85
CA ASN A 131 -5.42 -7.34 -10.51
C ASN A 131 -4.26 -7.78 -9.58
N PRO A 132 -3.67 -6.88 -8.77
CA PRO A 132 -2.66 -7.25 -7.79
C PRO A 132 -3.25 -8.01 -6.60
N TYR A 133 -2.41 -8.76 -5.87
CA TYR A 133 -2.82 -9.50 -4.68
C TYR A 133 -3.33 -8.57 -3.56
N GLY A 134 -4.63 -8.66 -3.24
CA GLY A 134 -5.30 -7.80 -2.26
C GLY A 134 -5.23 -8.26 -0.80
N GLY A 135 -4.52 -9.36 -0.48
CA GLY A 135 -4.43 -9.89 0.89
C GLY A 135 -5.25 -11.16 1.20
N GLY A 136 -5.82 -11.84 0.19
CA GLY A 136 -6.52 -13.12 0.38
C GLY A 136 -5.60 -14.29 0.78
N PRO A 137 -6.12 -15.52 0.89
CA PRO A 137 -5.30 -16.71 1.18
C PRO A 137 -4.14 -16.87 0.19
N SER A 138 -2.92 -17.03 0.68
CA SER A 138 -1.69 -17.07 -0.16
C SER A 138 -1.10 -18.47 -0.35
N ASP A 139 -1.65 -19.49 0.30
CA ASP A 139 -1.12 -20.87 0.27
C ASP A 139 -1.27 -21.57 -1.08
N ASN A 140 -2.19 -21.08 -1.91
CA ASN A 140 -2.38 -21.51 -3.30
C ASN A 140 -1.71 -20.57 -4.32
N ILE A 141 -0.98 -19.54 -3.85
CA ILE A 141 -0.22 -18.58 -4.66
C ILE A 141 1.27 -18.80 -4.35
N PRO A 142 1.98 -19.67 -5.09
CA PRO A 142 3.37 -20.01 -4.78
C PRO A 142 4.38 -18.94 -5.22
N ASP A 143 3.97 -18.04 -6.12
CA ASP A 143 4.88 -17.19 -6.86
C ASP A 143 5.01 -15.79 -6.26
N ARG A 144 6.22 -15.24 -6.33
CA ARG A 144 6.57 -13.92 -5.80
C ARG A 144 7.35 -13.13 -6.83
N VAL A 145 7.00 -11.86 -7.02
CA VAL A 145 7.95 -10.88 -7.57
C VAL A 145 8.96 -10.50 -6.48
N VAL A 146 10.22 -10.33 -6.87
CA VAL A 146 11.31 -9.88 -5.99
C VAL A 146 11.83 -8.54 -6.48
N PHE A 147 11.90 -7.57 -5.57
CA PHE A 147 12.43 -6.25 -5.86
C PHE A 147 13.39 -5.77 -4.77
N GLU A 148 14.45 -5.09 -5.19
CA GLU A 148 15.33 -4.33 -4.31
C GLU A 148 14.67 -3.00 -3.94
N TYR A 149 14.93 -2.51 -2.72
CA TYR A 149 14.40 -1.22 -2.28
C TYR A 149 15.39 -0.36 -1.47
N GLN A 150 15.19 0.95 -1.52
CA GLN A 150 15.87 1.93 -0.67
C GLN A 150 14.84 2.94 -0.14
N ARG A 151 14.75 3.06 1.20
CA ARG A 151 14.05 4.18 1.85
C ARG A 151 14.98 5.40 1.93
N LYS A 152 14.50 6.54 1.49
CA LYS A 152 15.12 7.87 1.68
C LYS A 152 14.11 8.81 2.37
N LYS A 153 14.55 9.99 2.83
CA LYS A 153 13.77 10.95 3.62
C LYS A 153 12.35 11.25 3.12
N ARG A 154 12.09 11.20 1.81
CA ARG A 154 10.75 11.34 1.20
C ARG A 154 10.47 10.35 0.05
N GLU A 155 11.34 9.35 -0.17
CA GLU A 155 11.25 8.45 -1.34
C GLU A 155 11.35 6.98 -0.95
N PHE A 156 10.60 6.14 -1.65
CA PHE A 156 10.79 4.69 -1.68
C PHE A 156 11.25 4.32 -3.09
N VAL A 157 12.55 4.09 -3.27
CA VAL A 157 13.11 3.68 -4.56
C VAL A 157 12.98 2.16 -4.66
N ALA A 158 12.34 1.67 -5.72
CA ALA A 158 12.10 0.24 -5.95
C ALA A 158 12.66 -0.20 -7.31
N LYS A 159 13.31 -1.37 -7.35
CA LYS A 159 14.03 -1.91 -8.51
C LYS A 159 13.69 -3.38 -8.70
N TYR A 160 12.99 -3.73 -9.78
CA TYR A 160 12.66 -5.12 -10.08
C TYR A 160 13.91 -5.98 -10.30
N CYS A 161 13.93 -7.17 -9.68
CA CYS A 161 15.03 -8.14 -9.81
C CYS A 161 14.61 -9.45 -10.52
N GLY A 162 13.39 -9.95 -10.30
CA GLY A 162 12.96 -11.22 -10.87
C GLY A 162 11.65 -11.76 -10.28
N VAL A 163 11.33 -13.01 -10.63
CA VAL A 163 10.23 -13.79 -10.04
C VAL A 163 10.81 -15.08 -9.42
N MET A 164 10.24 -15.54 -8.32
CA MET A 164 10.52 -16.85 -7.70
C MET A 164 9.24 -17.63 -7.39
N ARG A 165 9.40 -18.93 -7.16
CA ARG A 165 8.35 -19.89 -6.85
C ARG A 165 8.71 -20.69 -5.59
N HIS A 166 7.86 -20.68 -4.56
CA HIS A 166 7.91 -21.67 -3.47
C HIS A 166 7.70 -23.10 -4.00
N GLY A 167 8.25 -24.09 -3.31
CA GLY A 167 7.91 -25.50 -3.51
C GLY A 167 7.57 -26.19 -2.19
N THR A 168 8.19 -27.35 -1.97
CA THR A 168 8.22 -28.03 -0.67
C THR A 168 8.92 -27.19 0.39
N GLY A 169 8.42 -27.23 1.63
CA GLY A 169 9.05 -26.55 2.77
C GLY A 169 9.01 -25.02 2.65
N ARG A 170 10.16 -24.37 2.71
CA ARG A 170 10.30 -22.91 2.50
C ARG A 170 10.93 -22.58 1.13
N ASP A 171 11.53 -23.57 0.49
CA ASP A 171 12.48 -23.49 -0.62
C ASP A 171 11.94 -22.75 -1.86
N PHE A 172 12.57 -21.63 -2.19
CA PHE A 172 12.34 -20.91 -3.44
C PHE A 172 13.19 -21.43 -4.61
N VAL A 173 12.66 -21.36 -5.83
CA VAL A 173 13.47 -21.38 -7.07
C VAL A 173 13.21 -20.11 -7.87
N LYS A 174 14.23 -19.65 -8.60
CA LYS A 174 14.14 -18.54 -9.53
C LYS A 174 13.37 -18.95 -10.79
N CYS A 175 12.45 -18.11 -11.25
CA CYS A 175 11.77 -18.26 -12.53
C CYS A 175 12.63 -17.64 -13.66
N THR A 176 12.58 -18.23 -14.84
CA THR A 176 13.47 -17.93 -15.98
C THR A 176 12.88 -16.91 -16.92
#